data_AF-A0A107JDS4-F1
#
_entry.id   AF-A0A107JDS4-F1
#
_cell.length_a   1.000
_cell.length_b   1.000
_cell.length_c   1.000
_cell.angle_alpha   90.00
_cell.angle_beta   90.00
_cell.angle_gamma   90.00
#
_symmetry.space_group_name_H-M   'P 1'
#
loop_
_entity.id
_entity.type
_entity.pdbx_description
1 polymer ?
#
loop_
_entity_poly.entity_id
_entity_poly.type
_entity_poly.pdbx_seq_one_letter_code
_entity_poly.pdbx_strand_id
1 'polypeptide(L)'
;MQPETARRFDTEFAPRIAHAIAAFFADHVQTEVVPYGGHGHPSQVRVRSAPHEHVSGFVHPLNLELTWDTDEIERLMEPEGEARFEHYVAALPRKLTAWQSARDVDLASRTQADPVVRLGGLDFEG
;
A
#
# COMPACT_ATOMS: atom_id res chain seq x y z
N MET A 1 4.82 -1.58 18.64
CA MET A 1 5.85 -2.03 17.69
C MET A 1 7.25 -2.03 18.29
N GLN A 2 7.89 -3.20 18.33
CA GLN A 2 9.32 -3.33 18.64
C GLN A 2 10.18 -2.89 17.42
N PRO A 3 11.37 -2.30 17.62
CA PRO A 3 12.25 -1.89 16.52
C PRO A 3 12.65 -3.03 15.58
N GLU A 4 12.79 -4.24 16.10
CA GLU A 4 13.14 -5.43 15.32
C GLU A 4 11.97 -5.87 14.42
N THR A 5 10.74 -5.86 14.93
CA THR A 5 9.52 -6.07 14.15
C THR A 5 9.39 -5.06 13.02
N ALA A 6 9.60 -3.78 13.33
CA ALA A 6 9.54 -2.71 12.35
C ALA A 6 10.58 -2.91 11.24
N ARG A 7 11.83 -3.20 11.63
CA ARG A 7 12.91 -3.47 10.69
C ARG A 7 12.59 -4.66 9.79
N ARG A 8 12.08 -5.76 10.36
CA ARG A 8 11.72 -6.95 9.59
C ARG A 8 10.60 -6.65 8.61
N PHE A 9 9.57 -5.92 9.04
CA PHE A 9 8.51 -5.43 8.15
C PHE A 9 9.08 -4.60 6.99
N ASP A 10 9.95 -3.65 7.28
CA ASP A 10 10.55 -2.75 6.29
C ASP A 10 11.44 -3.47 5.27
N THR A 11 12.14 -4.53 5.69
CA THR A 11 13.09 -5.23 4.81
C THR A 11 12.50 -6.43 4.09
N GLU A 12 11.54 -7.12 4.70
CA GLU A 12 11.00 -8.39 4.17
C GLU A 12 9.62 -8.20 3.51
N PHE A 13 8.71 -7.47 4.17
CA PHE A 13 7.31 -7.44 3.78
C PHE A 13 6.95 -6.22 2.92
N ALA A 14 7.31 -5.02 3.37
CA ALA A 14 6.98 -3.77 2.69
C ALA A 14 7.47 -3.71 1.23
N PRO A 15 8.68 -4.18 0.88
CA PRO A 15 9.15 -4.20 -0.51
C PRO A 15 8.32 -5.14 -1.40
N ARG A 16 7.84 -6.27 -0.85
CA ARG A 16 7.00 -7.22 -1.57
C ARG A 16 5.61 -6.66 -1.82
N ILE A 17 5.05 -5.92 -0.86
CA ILE A 17 3.80 -5.17 -1.06
C ILE A 17 3.99 -4.12 -2.15
N ALA A 18 5.05 -3.30 -2.06
CA ALA A 18 5.35 -2.27 -3.04
C ALA A 18 5.51 -2.84 -4.45
N HIS A 19 6.15 -4.01 -4.58
CA HIS A 19 6.28 -4.72 -5.85
C HIS A 19 4.94 -5.27 -6.36
N ALA A 20 4.13 -5.90 -5.50
CA ALA A 20 2.82 -6.42 -5.88
C ALA A 20 1.87 -5.31 -6.34
N ILE A 21 1.92 -4.14 -5.69
CA ILE A 21 1.16 -2.96 -6.11
C ILE A 21 1.69 -2.44 -7.45
N ALA A 22 3.00 -2.29 -7.63
CA ALA A 22 3.57 -1.84 -8.92
C ALA A 22 3.16 -2.78 -10.07
N ALA A 23 3.22 -4.09 -9.85
CA ALA A 23 2.82 -5.11 -10.81
C ALA A 23 1.33 -5.02 -11.18
N PHE A 24 0.45 -4.68 -10.22
CA PHE A 24 -0.97 -4.45 -10.50
C PHE A 24 -1.19 -3.32 -11.53
N PHE A 25 -0.34 -2.30 -11.52
CA PHE A 25 -0.37 -1.22 -12.52
C PHE A 25 0.55 -1.46 -13.71
N ALA A 26 1.03 -2.69 -13.92
CA ALA A 26 2.00 -3.01 -14.98
C ALA A 26 3.21 -2.05 -14.99
N ASP A 27 3.74 -1.73 -13.80
CA ASP A 27 4.90 -0.84 -13.58
C ASP A 27 4.70 0.61 -14.07
N HIS A 28 3.45 1.01 -14.34
CA HIS A 28 3.11 2.39 -14.69
C HIS A 28 3.05 3.33 -13.48
N VAL A 29 3.34 2.84 -12.27
CA VAL A 29 3.41 3.63 -11.05
C VAL A 29 4.78 3.47 -10.39
N GLN A 30 5.20 4.50 -9.68
CA GLN A 30 6.35 4.46 -8.79
C GLN A 30 5.88 4.05 -7.40
N THR A 31 6.46 2.99 -6.84
CA THR A 31 6.25 2.60 -5.45
C THR A 31 7.51 2.87 -4.63
N GLU A 32 7.32 3.44 -3.44
CA GLU A 32 8.40 3.77 -2.49
C GLU A 32 8.04 3.20 -1.12
N VAL A 33 8.97 2.46 -0.52
CA VAL A 33 8.87 2.05 0.88
C VAL A 33 9.51 3.12 1.74
N VAL A 34 8.73 3.71 2.64
CA VAL A 34 9.20 4.62 3.68
C VAL A 34 9.33 3.80 4.96
N PRO A 35 10.56 3.55 5.45
CA PRO A 35 10.78 2.71 6.61
C PRO A 35 10.28 3.38 7.90
N TYR A 36 10.15 2.58 8.95
CA TYR A 36 9.74 3.04 10.27
C TYR A 36 10.71 4.10 10.82
N GLY A 37 10.20 5.30 11.08
CA GLY A 37 10.96 6.44 11.59
C GLY A 37 10.90 6.63 13.10
N GLY A 38 10.25 5.70 13.83
CA GLY A 38 9.96 5.83 15.26
C GLY A 38 8.50 6.17 15.55
N HIS A 39 8.18 6.47 16.81
CA HIS A 39 6.81 6.79 17.23
C HIS A 39 6.23 7.96 16.42
N GLY A 40 5.05 7.76 15.84
CA GLY A 40 4.39 8.75 14.96
C GLY A 40 4.80 8.66 13.48
N HIS A 41 5.79 7.82 13.15
CA HIS A 41 6.28 7.61 11.78
C HIS A 41 6.22 6.12 11.41
N PRO A 42 5.02 5.56 11.19
CA PRO A 42 4.85 4.16 10.83
C PRO A 42 5.50 3.86 9.46
N SER A 43 5.86 2.60 9.25
CA SER A 43 6.25 2.10 7.94
C SER A 43 5.12 2.34 6.93
N GLN A 44 5.48 2.80 5.74
CA GLN A 44 4.52 3.20 4.73
C GLN A 44 4.96 2.73 3.34
N VAL A 45 3.98 2.37 2.52
CA VAL A 45 4.17 2.25 1.07
C VAL A 45 3.49 3.43 0.40
N ARG A 46 4.26 4.18 -0.39
CA ARG A 46 3.76 5.26 -1.24
C ARG A 46 3.61 4.77 -2.66
N VAL A 47 2.54 5.19 -3.31
CA VAL A 47 2.27 4.89 -4.72
C VAL A 47 2.03 6.19 -5.44
N ARG A 48 2.84 6.49 -6.45
CA ARG A 48 2.74 7.73 -7.23
C ARG A 48 2.73 7.42 -8.71
N SER A 49 2.01 8.23 -9.47
CA SER A 49 1.99 8.13 -10.92
C SER A 49 1.94 9.49 -11.56
N ALA A 50 2.47 9.62 -12.77
CA ALA A 50 1.96 10.65 -13.68
C ALA A 50 0.52 10.28 -14.11
N PRO A 51 -0.34 11.26 -14.45
CA PRO A 51 -1.65 10.96 -15.00
C PRO A 51 -1.52 10.10 -16.26
N HIS A 52 -2.48 9.21 -16.52
CA HIS A 52 -2.49 8.49 -17.79
C HIS A 52 -2.73 9.47 -18.94
N GLU A 53 -1.82 9.51 -19.92
CA GLU A 53 -1.97 10.33 -21.11
C GLU A 53 -3.28 9.94 -21.81
N HIS A 54 -4.13 10.93 -22.14
CA HIS A 54 -5.40 10.77 -22.86
C HIS A 54 -6.62 10.25 -22.09
N VAL A 55 -6.63 10.23 -20.76
CA VAL A 55 -7.83 9.85 -19.98
C VAL A 55 -8.38 11.04 -19.17
N SER A 56 -9.67 11.33 -19.31
CA SER A 56 -10.39 12.27 -18.45
C SER A 56 -10.67 11.60 -17.09
N GLY A 57 -9.79 11.81 -16.13
CA GLY A 57 -9.96 11.39 -14.74
C GLY A 57 -10.21 12.57 -13.81
N PHE A 58 -9.88 12.39 -12.53
CA PHE A 58 -9.84 13.48 -11.56
C PHE A 58 -8.67 14.44 -11.81
N VAL A 59 -8.67 15.57 -11.10
CA VAL A 59 -7.72 16.67 -11.27
C VAL A 59 -6.32 16.37 -10.76
N HIS A 60 -6.15 15.44 -9.81
CA HIS A 60 -4.84 15.12 -9.26
C HIS A 60 -4.32 13.77 -9.76
N PRO A 61 -3.00 13.65 -10.04
CA PRO A 61 -2.37 12.36 -10.30
C PRO A 61 -2.46 11.44 -9.07
N LEU A 62 -2.36 10.12 -9.31
CA LEU A 62 -2.33 9.12 -8.26
C LEU A 62 -1.18 9.39 -7.27
N ASN A 63 -1.53 9.48 -6.00
CA ASN A 63 -0.64 9.70 -4.86
C ASN A 63 -1.27 9.08 -3.61
N LEU A 64 -0.96 7.80 -3.39
CA LEU A 64 -1.47 6.99 -2.28
C LEU A 64 -0.41 6.82 -1.20
N GLU A 65 -0.88 6.82 0.04
CA GLU A 65 -0.09 6.64 1.25
C GLU A 65 -0.72 5.50 2.07
N LEU A 66 -0.13 4.30 2.03
CA LEU A 66 -0.64 3.11 2.70
C LEU A 66 0.12 2.85 4.00
N THR A 67 -0.61 2.62 5.09
CA THR A 67 -0.08 2.27 6.41
C THR A 67 -0.92 1.15 7.02
N TRP A 68 -0.25 0.20 7.68
CA TRP A 68 -0.89 -0.95 8.31
C TRP A 68 -1.01 -0.75 9.81
N ASP A 69 -1.99 -1.43 10.39
CA ASP A 69 -2.12 -1.49 11.83
C ASP A 69 -0.88 -2.18 12.45
N THR A 70 -0.44 -1.67 13.60
CA THR A 70 0.77 -2.18 14.26
C THR A 70 0.57 -3.60 14.81
N ASP A 71 -0.63 -3.90 15.31
CA ASP A 71 -0.94 -5.22 15.84
C ASP A 71 -0.99 -6.25 14.70
N GLU A 72 -1.45 -5.83 13.53
CA GLU A 72 -1.42 -6.64 12.31
C GLU A 72 0.01 -6.90 11.80
N ILE A 73 0.91 -5.92 11.89
CA ILE A 73 2.33 -6.13 11.60
C ILE A 73 2.97 -7.09 12.61
N GLU A 74 2.63 -6.97 13.90
CA GLU A 74 3.14 -7.87 14.95
C GLU A 74 2.68 -9.32 14.71
N ARG A 75 1.45 -9.53 14.24
CA ARG A 75 0.93 -10.85 13.83
C ARG A 75 1.69 -11.49 12.67
N LEU A 76 2.30 -10.71 11.78
CA LEU A 76 3.15 -11.26 10.71
C LEU A 76 4.42 -11.95 11.24
N MET A 77 4.78 -11.69 12.50
CA MET A 77 5.95 -12.29 13.13
C MET A 77 5.66 -13.67 13.74
N GLU A 78 4.38 -14.05 13.84
CA GLU A 78 3.95 -15.35 14.33
C GLU A 78 4.20 -16.47 13.30
N PRO A 79 4.18 -17.75 13.69
CA PRO A 79 4.48 -18.87 12.79
C PRO A 79 3.62 -18.92 11.51
N GLU A 80 2.38 -18.43 11.56
CA GLU A 80 1.45 -18.39 10.42
C GLU A 80 1.50 -17.06 9.65
N GLY A 81 2.34 -16.11 10.09
CA GLY A 81 2.42 -14.77 9.54
C GLY A 81 2.77 -14.71 8.06
N GLU A 82 3.68 -15.59 7.59
CA GLU A 82 4.03 -15.68 6.18
C GLU A 82 2.83 -16.12 5.32
N ALA A 83 2.05 -17.12 5.78
CA ALA A 83 0.87 -17.57 5.05
C ALA A 83 -0.23 -16.49 5.02
N ARG A 84 -0.42 -15.75 6.12
CA ARG A 84 -1.30 -14.58 6.18
C ARG A 84 -0.86 -13.52 5.18
N PHE A 85 0.43 -13.23 5.11
CA PHE A 85 1.00 -12.28 4.18
C PHE A 85 0.79 -12.69 2.72
N GLU A 86 1.07 -13.94 2.36
CA GLU A 86 0.84 -14.44 0.99
C GLU A 86 -0.64 -14.34 0.59
N HIS A 87 -1.55 -14.66 1.52
CA HIS A 87 -2.98 -14.52 1.29
C HIS A 87 -3.37 -13.06 1.04
N TYR A 88 -2.83 -12.14 1.84
CA TYR A 88 -3.01 -10.70 1.65
C TYR A 88 -2.49 -10.23 0.29
N VAL A 89 -1.28 -10.62 -0.10
CA VAL A 89 -0.68 -10.25 -1.40
C VAL A 89 -1.54 -10.76 -2.55
N ALA A 90 -2.03 -12.00 -2.47
CA ALA A 90 -2.95 -12.54 -3.47
C ALA A 90 -4.28 -11.77 -3.55
N ALA A 91 -4.74 -11.20 -2.43
CA ALA A 91 -5.97 -10.42 -2.36
C ALA A 91 -5.81 -8.93 -2.71
N LEU A 92 -4.58 -8.41 -2.78
CA LEU A 92 -4.29 -6.98 -3.04
C LEU A 92 -5.06 -6.39 -4.24
N PRO A 93 -5.16 -7.04 -5.42
CA PRO A 93 -5.91 -6.48 -6.55
C PRO A 93 -7.38 -6.22 -6.23
N ARG A 94 -8.01 -7.14 -5.49
CA ARG A 94 -9.40 -7.00 -5.03
C ARG A 94 -9.52 -5.87 -4.01
N LYS A 95 -8.57 -5.78 -3.06
CA LYS A 95 -8.55 -4.70 -2.07
C LYS A 95 -8.37 -3.32 -2.70
N LEU A 96 -7.44 -3.17 -3.65
CA LEU A 96 -7.21 -1.93 -4.39
C LEU A 96 -8.50 -1.47 -5.09
N THR A 97 -9.21 -2.38 -5.75
CA THR A 97 -10.50 -2.09 -6.41
C THR A 97 -11.59 -1.68 -5.39
N ALA A 98 -11.62 -2.32 -4.23
CA ALA A 98 -12.55 -1.96 -3.16
C ALA A 98 -12.24 -0.57 -2.58
N TRP A 99 -10.96 -0.23 -2.41
CA TRP A 99 -10.55 1.11 -1.95
C TRP A 99 -10.87 2.19 -2.99
N GLN A 100 -10.78 1.88 -4.28
CA GLN A 100 -11.22 2.77 -5.37
C GLN A 100 -12.71 3.13 -5.25
N SER A 101 -13.57 2.19 -4.85
CA SER A 101 -15.00 2.50 -4.67
C SER A 101 -15.27 3.33 -3.41
N ALA A 102 -14.38 3.26 -2.42
CA ALA A 102 -14.55 3.90 -1.12
C ALA A 102 -13.85 5.26 -0.99
N ARG A 103 -13.00 5.61 -1.95
CA ARG A 103 -12.21 6.86 -2.01
C ARG A 103 -12.35 7.37 -3.43
N ASP A 104 -12.48 8.68 -3.62
CA ASP A 104 -12.58 9.28 -4.95
C ASP A 104 -11.25 9.19 -5.72
N VAL A 105 -10.91 7.96 -6.11
CA VAL A 105 -9.69 7.53 -6.79
C VAL A 105 -10.15 6.77 -8.02
N ASP A 106 -9.41 6.91 -9.11
CA ASP A 106 -9.57 6.11 -10.31
C ASP A 106 -8.23 5.49 -10.67
N LEU A 107 -8.11 4.18 -10.42
CA LEU A 107 -6.89 3.43 -10.64
C LEU A 107 -6.58 3.24 -12.14
N ALA A 108 -7.61 3.25 -13.00
CA ALA A 108 -7.43 3.07 -14.44
C ALA A 108 -6.82 4.32 -15.08
N SER A 109 -7.35 5.51 -14.75
CA SER A 109 -6.77 6.78 -15.20
C SER A 109 -5.54 7.19 -14.41
N ARG A 110 -5.27 6.53 -13.27
CA ARG A 110 -4.22 6.88 -12.30
C ARG A 110 -4.38 8.31 -11.81
N THR A 111 -5.62 8.67 -11.43
CA THR A 111 -5.98 9.98 -10.90
C THR A 111 -6.85 9.87 -9.64
N GLN A 112 -6.98 10.98 -8.90
CA GLN A 112 -7.77 11.07 -7.67
C GLN A 112 -8.28 12.49 -7.42
N ALA A 113 -9.36 12.61 -6.65
CA ALA A 113 -10.00 13.89 -6.36
C ALA A 113 -9.23 14.73 -5.34
N ASP A 114 -8.55 14.09 -4.39
CA ASP A 114 -7.70 14.74 -3.39
C ASP A 114 -6.23 14.73 -3.79
N PRO A 115 -5.39 15.69 -3.38
CA PRO A 115 -3.95 15.69 -3.69
C PRO A 115 -3.17 14.50 -3.11
N VAL A 116 -3.67 13.92 -2.01
CA VAL A 116 -3.08 12.75 -1.33
C VAL A 116 -4.23 11.91 -0.76
N VAL A 117 -4.23 10.61 -1.01
CA VAL A 117 -5.18 9.68 -0.39
C VAL A 117 -4.43 8.79 0.58
N ARG A 118 -4.82 8.86 1.85
CA ARG A 118 -4.23 8.09 2.95
C ARG A 118 -5.13 6.91 3.29
N LEU A 119 -4.55 5.72 3.21
CA LEU A 119 -5.16 4.46 3.62
C LEU A 119 -4.40 3.99 4.86
N GLY A 120 -5.00 4.21 6.04
CA GLY A 120 -4.40 3.85 7.31
C GLY A 120 -5.16 2.78 8.06
N GLY A 121 -4.46 2.09 8.96
CA GLY A 121 -5.02 0.99 9.75
C GLY A 121 -5.37 -0.22 8.90
N LEU A 122 -4.62 -0.47 7.82
CA LEU A 122 -4.85 -1.63 6.96
C LEU A 122 -4.48 -2.93 7.66
N ASP A 123 -5.29 -3.96 7.44
CA ASP A 123 -5.05 -5.33 7.90
C ASP A 123 -4.39 -6.21 6.82
N PHE A 124 -3.91 -7.38 7.25
CA PHE A 124 -3.40 -8.45 6.37
C PHE A 124 -4.44 -9.56 6.13
N GLU A 125 -5.73 -9.26 6.24
CA GLU A 125 -6.78 -10.23 5.90
C GLU A 125 -6.99 -10.31 4.38
N GLY A 126 -7.58 -11.40 3.91
CA GLY A 126 -7.86 -11.64 2.48
C GLY A 126 -9.05 -10.87 1.97
#